data_AF-A0A1G7VPK4-F1
#
_entry.id   AF-A0A1G7VPK4-F1
#
_cell.length_a   1.000
_cell.length_b   1.000
_cell.length_c   1.000
_cell.angle_alpha   90.00
_cell.angle_beta   90.00
_cell.angle_gamma   90.00
#
_symmetry.space_group_name_H-M   'P 1'
#
loop_
_entity.id
_entity.type
_entity.pdbx_description
1 polymer ?
#
loop_
_entity_poly.entity_id
_entity_poly.type
_entity_poly.pdbx_seq_one_letter_code
_entity_poly.pdbx_strand_id
1 'polypeptide(L)'
;MPGRMRSAAIAVALSLAALGSFPAVPALAQDNVTVTVNTNMARVLRINSPAATVIIGNPAVADVTIQDPQTLVLTGKSYGRTNLIILDASGDPIADTIVEVTQLASDTVTVFMGSARTSVACAPNCQPVIMMGDDTSFTADVVTSSSIVGGAAQN
;
A
#
# COMPACT_ATOMS: atom_id res chain seq x y z
N MET A 1 41.14 -2.84 -83.23
CA MET A 1 39.74 -3.33 -83.15
C MET A 1 39.77 -4.86 -83.11
N PRO A 2 38.85 -5.55 -82.41
CA PRO A 2 38.41 -5.45 -81.01
C PRO A 2 38.60 -6.81 -80.27
N GLY A 3 38.28 -6.90 -78.97
CA GLY A 3 38.04 -8.20 -78.32
C GLY A 3 38.29 -8.23 -76.81
N ARG A 4 37.33 -7.72 -76.04
CA ARG A 4 37.26 -7.76 -74.57
C ARG A 4 37.26 -9.20 -74.04
N MET A 5 37.87 -9.44 -72.87
CA MET A 5 37.22 -10.28 -71.85
C MET A 5 37.70 -9.89 -70.44
N ARG A 6 36.69 -9.64 -69.60
CA ARG A 6 36.77 -9.25 -68.20
C ARG A 6 36.78 -10.51 -67.31
N SER A 7 37.13 -10.29 -66.05
CA SER A 7 36.96 -11.17 -64.85
C SER A 7 38.27 -11.85 -64.44
N ALA A 8 38.68 -11.91 -63.18
CA ALA A 8 37.91 -11.81 -61.94
C ALA A 8 38.72 -11.10 -60.84
N ALA A 9 38.02 -10.30 -60.05
CA ALA A 9 38.50 -9.69 -58.83
C ALA A 9 38.41 -10.70 -57.69
N ILE A 10 39.54 -11.01 -57.04
CA ILE A 10 39.58 -11.54 -55.68
C ILE A 10 40.80 -10.92 -55.00
N ALA A 11 40.56 -9.92 -54.16
CA ALA A 11 41.54 -9.52 -53.15
C ALA A 11 40.79 -9.10 -51.89
N VAL A 12 40.99 -9.93 -50.89
CA VAL A 12 40.53 -9.88 -49.50
C VAL A 12 40.91 -8.54 -48.87
N ALA A 13 39.96 -7.89 -48.19
CA ALA A 13 40.26 -6.86 -47.21
C ALA A 13 39.32 -7.02 -46.01
N LEU A 14 39.92 -7.57 -44.94
CA LEU A 14 39.36 -7.84 -43.63
C LEU A 14 39.48 -6.55 -42.79
N SER A 15 38.39 -5.82 -42.56
CA SER A 15 38.39 -4.60 -41.73
C SER A 15 37.43 -4.72 -40.54
N LEU A 16 38.02 -5.15 -39.43
CA LEU A 16 37.79 -4.74 -38.03
C LEU A 16 36.45 -4.02 -37.71
N ALA A 17 35.43 -4.79 -37.35
CA ALA A 17 34.26 -4.29 -36.60
C ALA A 17 34.49 -4.49 -35.10
N ALA A 18 35.19 -3.56 -34.45
CA ALA A 18 35.24 -3.47 -32.99
C ALA A 18 33.95 -2.82 -32.48
N LEU A 19 32.89 -3.61 -32.36
CA LEU A 19 31.64 -3.23 -31.73
C LEU A 19 31.88 -3.09 -30.22
N GLY A 20 31.85 -1.85 -29.72
CA GLY A 20 31.98 -1.52 -28.31
C GLY A 20 30.88 -2.19 -27.48
N SER A 21 31.28 -3.10 -26.58
CA SER A 21 30.43 -3.57 -25.49
C SER A 21 30.33 -2.46 -24.44
N PHE A 22 29.25 -1.71 -24.46
CA PHE A 22 28.86 -0.90 -23.30
C PHE A 22 28.36 -1.86 -22.21
N PRO A 23 28.91 -1.82 -20.97
CA PRO A 23 28.35 -2.59 -19.87
C PRO A 23 26.95 -2.07 -19.59
N ALA A 24 25.95 -2.96 -19.69
CA ALA A 24 24.59 -2.68 -19.27
C ALA A 24 24.60 -2.36 -17.76
N VAL A 25 24.31 -1.11 -17.41
CA VAL A 25 24.12 -0.71 -16.02
C VAL A 25 22.81 -1.36 -15.56
N PRO A 26 22.80 -2.17 -14.49
CA PRO A 26 21.55 -2.73 -13.99
C PRO A 26 20.68 -1.58 -13.49
N ALA A 27 19.49 -1.44 -14.07
CA ALA A 27 18.47 -0.56 -13.56
C ALA A 27 18.00 -1.13 -12.21
N LEU A 28 18.29 -0.43 -11.12
CA LEU A 28 17.72 -0.72 -9.82
C LEU A 28 16.21 -0.43 -9.92
N ALA A 29 15.39 -1.47 -9.82
CA ALA A 29 13.96 -1.32 -9.73
C ALA A 29 13.63 -0.46 -8.50
N GLN A 30 12.92 0.64 -8.73
CA GLN A 30 12.41 1.49 -7.67
C GLN A 30 11.37 0.66 -6.92
N ASP A 31 11.74 0.14 -5.75
CA ASP A 31 10.85 -0.62 -4.90
C ASP A 31 9.60 0.22 -4.65
N ASN A 32 8.47 -0.22 -5.19
CA ASN A 32 7.16 0.34 -4.90
C ASN A 32 6.84 -0.01 -3.44
N VAL A 33 7.40 0.76 -2.50
CA VAL A 33 7.22 0.58 -1.07
C VAL A 33 5.72 0.55 -0.81
N THR A 34 5.20 -0.58 -0.34
CA THR A 34 3.79 -0.71 0.04
C THR A 34 3.65 -0.35 1.51
N VAL A 35 2.77 0.58 1.83
CA VAL A 35 2.49 1.00 3.20
C VAL A 35 1.36 0.15 3.76
N THR A 36 1.72 -0.79 4.65
CA THR A 36 0.71 -1.59 5.37
C THR A 36 0.22 -0.85 6.62
N VAL A 37 -1.10 -0.89 6.84
CA VAL A 37 -1.79 -0.45 8.06
C VAL A 37 -2.85 -1.48 8.42
N ASN A 38 -3.18 -1.63 9.70
CA ASN A 38 -4.26 -2.52 10.12
C ASN A 38 -5.60 -1.77 10.14
N THR A 39 -6.69 -2.49 9.88
CA THR A 39 -8.05 -1.95 9.99
C THR A 39 -8.30 -1.44 11.41
N ASN A 40 -8.98 -0.29 11.53
CA ASN A 40 -9.24 0.42 12.79
C ASN A 40 -7.97 0.87 13.54
N MET A 41 -6.82 0.91 12.87
CA MET A 41 -5.57 1.42 13.43
C MET A 41 -5.02 2.58 12.61
N ALA A 42 -4.26 3.43 13.29
CA ALA A 42 -3.52 4.52 12.69
C ALA A 42 -2.02 4.23 12.69
N ARG A 43 -1.34 4.71 11.65
CA ARG A 43 0.12 4.66 11.49
C ARG A 43 0.62 6.05 11.17
N VAL A 44 1.64 6.49 11.90
CA VAL A 44 2.33 7.75 11.61
C VAL A 44 3.30 7.55 10.46
N LEU A 45 3.18 8.38 9.43
CA LEU A 45 4.09 8.46 8.30
C LEU A 45 4.88 9.76 8.40
N ARG A 46 6.21 9.65 8.26
CA ARG A 46 7.11 10.79 8.20
C ARG A 46 7.64 10.92 6.79
N ILE A 47 7.62 12.13 6.26
CA ILE A 47 8.06 12.43 4.89
C ILE A 47 9.24 13.40 4.90
N ASN A 48 10.05 13.34 3.85
CA ASN A 48 11.31 14.08 3.76
C ASN A 48 11.14 15.55 3.34
N SER A 49 9.94 15.95 2.92
CA SER A 49 9.63 17.30 2.43
C SER A 49 8.21 17.70 2.88
N PRO A 50 7.91 19.00 3.09
CA PRO A 50 6.58 19.46 3.44
C PRO A 50 5.49 19.05 2.44
N ALA A 51 4.46 18.35 2.90
CA ALA A 51 3.27 18.05 2.10
C ALA A 51 2.37 19.29 1.97
N ALA A 52 1.96 19.61 0.74
CA ALA A 52 0.95 20.62 0.48
C ALA A 52 -0.41 19.98 0.12
N THR A 53 -0.38 18.86 -0.61
CA THR A 53 -1.60 18.14 -1.02
C THR A 53 -1.44 16.66 -0.73
N VAL A 54 -2.49 16.04 -0.19
CA VAL A 54 -2.55 14.60 0.06
C VAL A 54 -3.80 14.04 -0.61
N ILE A 55 -3.63 12.95 -1.36
CA ILE A 55 -4.69 12.31 -2.12
C ILE A 55 -4.72 10.83 -1.76
N ILE A 56 -5.90 10.35 -1.36
CA ILE A 56 -6.21 8.94 -1.20
C ILE A 56 -7.15 8.53 -2.33
N GLY A 57 -6.82 7.46 -3.05
CA GLY A 57 -7.65 6.99 -4.16
C GLY A 57 -9.05 6.56 -3.71
N ASN A 58 -9.16 5.84 -2.59
CA ASN A 58 -10.43 5.41 -2.02
C ASN A 58 -10.52 5.70 -0.51
N PRO A 59 -11.20 6.80 -0.10
CA PRO A 59 -11.41 7.18 1.30
C PRO A 59 -12.23 6.19 2.15
N ALA A 60 -12.90 5.21 1.52
CA ALA A 60 -13.57 4.13 2.23
C ALA A 60 -12.57 3.08 2.75
N VAL A 61 -11.41 2.94 2.11
CA VAL A 61 -10.35 1.97 2.48
C VAL A 61 -9.43 2.55 3.53
N ALA A 62 -8.89 3.75 3.30
CA ALA A 62 -8.00 4.42 4.23
C ALA A 62 -8.26 5.94 4.21
N ASP A 63 -7.78 6.63 5.23
CA ASP A 63 -7.86 8.09 5.32
C ASP A 63 -6.54 8.65 5.88
N VAL A 64 -6.20 9.89 5.55
CA VAL A 64 -4.97 10.54 6.02
C VAL A 64 -5.28 11.92 6.55
N THR A 65 -4.75 12.23 7.73
CA THR A 65 -4.77 13.58 8.29
C THR A 65 -3.35 14.13 8.39
N ILE A 66 -3.21 15.42 8.09
CA ILE A 66 -1.94 16.13 8.22
C ILE A 66 -1.85 16.66 9.64
N GLN A 67 -0.85 16.22 10.40
CA GLN A 67 -0.62 16.71 11.76
C GLN A 67 0.35 17.89 11.77
N ASP A 68 1.42 17.81 10.98
CA ASP A 68 2.35 18.89 10.69
C ASP A 68 2.86 18.73 9.25
N PRO A 69 3.61 19.70 8.68
CA PRO A 69 4.00 19.65 7.28
C PRO A 69 4.76 18.37 6.87
N GLN A 70 5.42 17.67 7.80
CA GLN A 70 6.20 16.46 7.51
C GLN A 70 5.68 15.19 8.21
N THR A 71 4.56 15.28 8.92
CA THR A 71 3.96 14.20 9.69
C THR A 71 2.50 14.00 9.30
N LEU A 72 2.21 12.81 8.79
CA LEU A 72 0.88 12.38 8.36
C LEU A 72 0.41 11.23 9.25
N VAL A 73 -0.88 11.20 9.57
CA VAL A 73 -1.51 10.09 10.29
C VAL A 73 -2.42 9.34 9.32
N LEU A 74 -1.98 8.15 8.90
CA LEU A 74 -2.74 7.25 8.03
C LEU A 74 -3.62 6.34 8.89
N THR A 75 -4.92 6.30 8.62
CA THR A 75 -5.88 5.45 9.32
C THR A 75 -6.48 4.42 8.36
N GLY A 76 -6.37 3.13 8.70
CA GLY A 76 -7.03 2.06 7.97
C GLY A 76 -8.50 1.95 8.36
N LYS A 77 -9.43 2.08 7.39
CA LYS A 77 -10.89 2.07 7.64
C LYS A 77 -11.55 0.76 7.22
N SER A 78 -11.21 0.24 6.04
CA SER A 78 -11.71 -1.04 5.56
C SER A 78 -10.64 -1.81 4.79
N TYR A 79 -10.83 -3.12 4.69
CA TYR A 79 -9.91 -4.00 4.00
C TYR A 79 -9.78 -3.64 2.53
N GLY A 80 -8.56 -3.68 2.01
CA GLY A 80 -8.31 -3.49 0.59
C GLY A 80 -6.97 -2.83 0.31
N ARG A 81 -6.79 -2.49 -0.97
CA ARG A 81 -5.63 -1.77 -1.48
C ARG A 81 -6.09 -0.48 -2.11
N THR A 82 -5.45 0.62 -1.74
CA THR A 82 -5.65 1.94 -2.35
C THR A 82 -4.31 2.62 -2.56
N ASN A 83 -4.26 3.77 -3.20
CA ASN A 83 -3.04 4.54 -3.40
C ASN A 83 -3.07 5.81 -2.52
N LEU A 84 -1.89 6.20 -2.06
CA LEU A 84 -1.61 7.44 -1.36
C LEU A 84 -0.61 8.23 -2.18
N ILE A 85 -1.02 9.42 -2.62
CA ILE A 85 -0.20 10.36 -3.36
C ILE A 85 -0.02 11.60 -2.49
N ILE A 86 1.22 12.04 -2.33
CA ILE A 86 1.60 13.21 -1.55
C ILE A 86 2.35 14.15 -2.48
N LEU A 87 1.89 15.39 -2.60
CA LEU A 87 2.49 16.43 -3.44
C LEU A 87 3.03 17.58 -2.60
N ASP A 88 4.09 18.20 -3.09
CA ASP A 88 4.62 19.45 -2.54
C ASP A 88 3.83 20.68 -3.03
N ALA A 89 4.26 21.88 -2.62
CA ALA A 89 3.61 23.14 -3.01
C ALA A 89 3.74 23.48 -4.51
N SER A 90 4.69 22.86 -5.21
CA SER A 90 4.91 23.03 -6.66
C SER A 90 4.05 22.05 -7.47
N GLY A 91 3.44 21.06 -6.81
CA GLY A 91 2.68 19.99 -7.44
C GLY A 91 3.53 18.76 -7.78
N ASP A 92 4.79 18.72 -7.36
CA ASP A 92 5.68 17.59 -7.60
C ASP A 92 5.39 16.46 -6.59
N PRO A 93 5.38 15.19 -7.03
CA PRO A 93 5.10 14.06 -6.15
C PRO A 93 6.26 13.80 -5.19
N ILE A 94 5.98 13.95 -3.89
CA ILE A 94 6.86 13.56 -2.78
C ILE A 94 6.80 12.05 -2.59
N ALA A 95 5.61 11.46 -2.70
CA ALA A 95 5.39 10.03 -2.60
C ALA A 95 4.20 9.59 -3.44
N ASP A 96 4.33 8.42 -4.07
CA ASP A 96 3.25 7.68 -4.71
C ASP A 96 3.40 6.22 -4.29
N THR A 97 2.49 5.74 -3.44
CA THR A 97 2.60 4.43 -2.80
C THR A 97 1.24 3.74 -2.72
N ILE A 98 1.28 2.41 -2.71
CA ILE A 98 0.10 1.59 -2.42
C ILE A 98 -0.04 1.46 -0.90
N VAL A 99 -1.22 1.80 -0.41
CA VAL A 99 -1.67 1.52 0.95
C VAL A 99 -2.42 0.19 0.96
N GLU A 100 -1.99 -0.73 1.82
CA GLU A 100 -2.65 -2.01 2.04
C GLU A 100 -3.21 -2.07 3.46
N VAL A 101 -4.53 -2.25 3.56
CA VAL A 101 -5.24 -2.33 4.84
C VAL A 101 -5.56 -3.78 5.15
N THR A 102 -4.95 -4.29 6.22
CA THR A 102 -5.00 -5.70 6.62
C THR A 102 -5.65 -5.89 7.98
N GLN A 103 -6.03 -7.11 8.33
CA GLN A 103 -6.56 -7.40 9.67
C GLN A 103 -5.47 -7.27 10.72
N LEU A 104 -5.82 -6.71 11.88
CA LEU A 104 -4.96 -6.75 13.05
C LEU A 104 -4.92 -8.19 13.58
N ALA A 105 -3.91 -8.94 13.16
CA ALA A 105 -3.80 -10.36 13.44
C ALA A 105 -3.19 -10.68 14.82
N SER A 106 -2.60 -9.70 15.52
CA SER A 106 -1.71 -10.02 16.65
C SER A 106 -2.42 -10.64 17.85
N ASP A 107 -3.71 -10.35 18.07
CA ASP A 107 -4.46 -10.92 19.21
C ASP A 107 -5.95 -11.15 18.89
N THR A 108 -6.35 -11.07 17.62
CA THR A 108 -7.75 -11.24 17.23
C THR A 108 -8.01 -12.66 16.73
N VAL A 109 -8.96 -13.35 17.35
CA VAL A 109 -9.49 -14.64 16.90
C VAL A 109 -10.85 -14.42 16.25
N THR A 110 -11.06 -15.01 15.07
CA THR A 110 -12.36 -15.05 14.43
C THR A 110 -12.97 -16.44 14.61
N VAL A 111 -14.17 -16.49 15.19
CA VAL A 111 -14.93 -17.72 15.42
C VAL A 111 -16.04 -17.83 14.37
N PHE A 112 -16.13 -18.97 13.69
CA PHE A 112 -17.18 -19.26 12.72
C PHE A 112 -18.13 -20.33 13.29
N MET A 113 -19.41 -20.00 13.38
CA MET A 113 -20.49 -20.91 13.77
C MET A 113 -21.52 -20.96 12.63
N GLY A 114 -21.30 -21.88 11.69
CA GLY A 114 -22.05 -21.89 10.44
C GLY A 114 -21.73 -20.65 9.60
N SER A 115 -22.75 -19.87 9.23
CA SER A 115 -22.58 -18.58 8.54
C SER A 115 -22.31 -17.40 9.48
N ALA A 116 -22.49 -17.59 10.79
CA ALA A 116 -22.23 -16.55 11.78
C ALA A 116 -20.73 -16.43 12.03
N ARG A 117 -20.21 -15.21 11.93
CA ARG A 117 -18.81 -14.88 12.20
C ARG A 117 -18.74 -13.93 13.39
N THR A 118 -17.88 -14.20 14.37
CA THR A 118 -17.66 -13.26 15.47
C THR A 118 -16.17 -13.04 15.67
N SER A 119 -15.79 -11.83 16.07
CA SER A 119 -14.39 -11.48 16.31
C SER A 119 -14.18 -11.17 17.80
N VAL A 120 -13.09 -11.70 18.35
CA VAL A 120 -12.69 -11.50 19.75
C VAL A 120 -11.21 -11.17 19.83
N ALA A 121 -10.83 -10.28 20.74
CA ALA A 121 -9.44 -9.98 21.05
C ALA A 121 -9.03 -10.72 22.34
N CYS A 122 -7.97 -11.51 22.32
CA CYS A 122 -7.58 -12.40 23.41
C CYS A 122 -6.20 -12.04 23.97
N ALA A 123 -6.15 -11.53 25.20
CA ALA A 123 -4.91 -11.35 25.96
C ALA A 123 -5.18 -11.09 27.47
N PRO A 124 -4.99 -12.06 28.39
CA PRO A 124 -5.00 -13.52 28.24
C PRO A 124 -6.43 -14.11 28.15
N ASN A 125 -7.46 -13.31 28.45
CA ASN A 125 -8.87 -13.65 28.30
C ASN A 125 -9.42 -12.99 27.04
N CYS A 126 -10.39 -13.62 26.39
CA CYS A 126 -11.01 -13.08 25.19
C CYS A 126 -12.09 -12.06 25.54
N GLN A 127 -12.09 -10.92 24.85
CA GLN A 127 -13.10 -9.88 24.93
C GLN A 127 -13.72 -9.66 23.54
N PRO A 128 -15.02 -9.37 23.44
CA PRO A 128 -15.67 -9.13 22.16
C PRO A 128 -15.12 -7.87 21.50
N VAL A 129 -14.88 -7.93 20.19
CA VAL A 129 -14.55 -6.77 19.37
C VAL A 129 -15.43 -6.76 18.14
N ILE A 130 -15.83 -5.58 17.68
CA ILE A 130 -16.65 -5.45 16.47
C ILE A 130 -15.70 -5.33 15.28
N MET A 131 -15.77 -6.30 14.36
CA MET A 131 -15.07 -6.25 13.07
C MET A 131 -16.03 -6.29 11.89
N MET A 132 -15.56 -5.78 10.76
CA MET A 132 -16.29 -5.84 9.51
C MET A 132 -16.54 -7.30 9.08
N GLY A 133 -17.81 -7.61 8.85
CA GLY A 133 -18.28 -8.94 8.47
C GLY A 133 -18.58 -9.86 9.65
N ASP A 134 -18.54 -9.36 10.88
CA ASP A 134 -19.14 -10.07 12.02
C ASP A 134 -20.67 -10.13 11.88
N ASP A 135 -21.26 -11.12 12.54
CA ASP A 135 -22.69 -11.35 12.60
C ASP A 135 -23.38 -10.12 13.22
N THR A 136 -24.50 -9.74 12.63
CA THR A 136 -25.21 -8.52 13.00
C THR A 136 -25.86 -8.63 14.38
N SER A 137 -26.27 -9.83 14.81
CA SER A 137 -26.81 -10.04 16.16
C SER A 137 -25.73 -9.89 17.22
N PHE A 138 -24.56 -10.50 17.02
CA PHE A 138 -23.39 -10.30 17.88
C PHE A 138 -22.98 -8.83 17.97
N THR A 139 -22.93 -8.15 16.83
CA THR A 139 -22.59 -6.71 16.78
C THR A 139 -23.59 -5.88 17.57
N ALA A 140 -24.89 -6.15 17.44
CA ALA A 140 -25.94 -5.46 18.18
C ALA A 140 -25.85 -5.67 19.70
N ASP A 141 -25.52 -6.89 20.14
CA ASP A 141 -25.36 -7.21 21.57
C ASP A 141 -24.16 -6.47 22.19
N VAL A 142 -23.03 -6.40 21.47
CA VAL A 142 -21.83 -5.69 21.93
C VAL A 142 -22.07 -4.18 21.99
N VAL A 143 -22.77 -3.61 21.02
CA VAL A 143 -23.15 -2.18 21.04
C VAL A 143 -24.09 -1.87 22.20
N THR A 144 -25.10 -2.72 22.43
CA THR A 144 -26.02 -2.61 23.57
C THR A 144 -25.28 -2.68 24.90
N SER A 145 -24.36 -3.63 25.05
CA SER A 145 -23.54 -3.76 26.26
C SER A 145 -22.70 -2.51 26.51
N SER A 146 -22.12 -1.94 25.45
CA SER A 146 -21.30 -0.73 25.52
C SER A 146 -22.12 0.51 25.91
N SER A 147 -23.36 0.63 25.42
CA SER A 147 -24.23 1.76 25.76
C SER A 147 -24.72 1.72 27.21
N ILE A 148 -24.98 0.52 27.75
CA ILE A 148 -25.33 0.32 29.17
C ILE A 148 -24.18 0.77 30.07
N VAL A 149 -22.94 0.34 29.78
CA VAL A 149 -21.75 0.76 30.54
C VAL A 149 -21.52 2.27 30.42
N GLY A 150 -21.66 2.83 29.21
CA GLY A 150 -21.51 4.26 28.98
C GLY A 150 -22.55 5.12 29.72
N GLY A 151 -23.78 4.62 29.87
CA GLY A 151 -24.83 5.28 30.65
C GLY A 151 -24.60 5.17 32.16
N ALA A 152 -24.06 4.04 32.64
CA ALA A 152 -23.72 3.86 34.05
C ALA A 152 -22.56 4.75 34.52
N ALA A 153 -21.63 5.10 33.61
CA ALA A 153 -20.49 5.97 33.91
C ALA A 153 -20.84 7.48 34.02
N GLN A 154 -22.06 7.88 33.64
CA GLN A 154 -22.49 9.29 33.62
C GLN A 154 -23.29 9.74 34.86
N ASN A 155 -23.47 8.84 35.85
CA ASN A 155 -24.16 9.13 37.11
C ASN A 155 -23.20 9.22 38.30
#